data_AF-A0A8C0JNZ4-F1
#
_entry.id   AF-A0A8C0JNZ4-F1
#
_cell.length_a   1.000
_cell.length_b   1.000
_cell.length_c   1.000
_cell.angle_alpha   90.00
_cell.angle_beta   90.00
_cell.angle_gamma   90.00
#
_symmetry.space_group_name_H-M   'P 1'
#
loop_
_entity.id
_entity.type
_entity.pdbx_description
1 polymer ?
#
loop_
_entity_poly.entity_id
_entity_poly.type
_entity_poly.pdbx_seq_one_letter_code
_entity_poly.pdbx_strand_id
1 'polypeptide(L)'
;AHRNAVPNFVLLMADDLGIGDPGCYGNTTLRTPNIDRLAAEGVKLTQHLAASPLCTPSRAAFMTGRYPIRSGMASQSFIGVFIFSASSGGLPTSEITFAKLLKNQGYSTALIGKWHLGTNCHNKTDFCHHPLSHGFDYFHGIPVTNLRDCKPGEGSVFTRGIRVLVFIPLQIIAITLLTLAVLKCLGLLHVPPVVFFCLLCLAAMILGLLLCFLHYFRPLNCFLMRNHEITQQPLSYDSLTQRLTADAAQFIRRNAGTPFLLLLSYLHVHTALFSSPDFAGHSQHGAYGDAAEELDWSVGQILNVLDELKLANNTLVYFTSDQGAHVEEVTTKGEVHGGSNGIYKGGKANNWEGGIRIPGILRWPGVIQAGLVIDEPTSNMDIFPTVAKLAGSPLPEDRIIDGHDLMPLLQGKTQHSDHEFLFHYCNFYLNAVRWHPRNSTSVWKAFFFTPKFSPEGANGCFSTHVCFCHGHFVSRHHPPLLFDVAKDPGERTPLSPATEPRFREILAVMQQAADRHAETLQAVPNQLSLGNVLWKPWLQMCCSSSGLSCQCDRENQAKGASR
;
A
#
# COMPACT_ATOMS: atom_id res chain seq x y z
N ALA A 1 -41.72 -0.64 13.70
CA ALA A 1 -41.00 -1.93 13.66
C ALA A 1 -39.92 -1.88 12.58
N HIS A 2 -38.78 -1.24 12.85
CA HIS A 2 -37.63 -1.28 11.95
C HIS A 2 -36.87 -2.56 12.25
N ARG A 3 -37.02 -3.60 11.40
CA ARG A 3 -36.01 -4.65 11.32
C ARG A 3 -34.66 -3.94 11.11
N ASN A 4 -33.67 -4.20 11.97
CA ASN A 4 -32.30 -3.76 11.77
C ASN A 4 -31.86 -4.23 10.38
N ALA A 5 -31.91 -3.32 9.40
CA ALA A 5 -31.48 -3.64 8.04
C ALA A 5 -29.97 -3.84 8.08
N VAL A 6 -29.53 -4.97 7.56
CA VAL A 6 -28.11 -5.28 7.38
C VAL A 6 -27.53 -4.22 6.43
N PRO A 7 -26.45 -3.49 6.81
CA PRO A 7 -25.95 -2.37 6.03
C PRO A 7 -25.10 -2.83 4.84
N ASN A 8 -24.96 -1.96 3.85
CA ASN A 8 -23.94 -2.09 2.81
C ASN A 8 -22.61 -1.50 3.29
N PHE A 9 -21.52 -1.96 2.70
CA PHE A 9 -20.17 -1.44 2.96
C PHE A 9 -19.51 -0.99 1.66
N VAL A 10 -19.05 0.26 1.64
CA VAL A 10 -18.22 0.81 0.56
C VAL A 10 -16.91 1.27 1.17
N LEU A 11 -15.85 0.50 0.91
CA LEU A 11 -14.49 0.77 1.37
C LEU A 11 -13.69 1.34 0.21
N LEU A 12 -13.22 2.57 0.36
CA LEU A 12 -12.48 3.33 -0.63
C LEU A 12 -11.04 3.47 -0.14
N MET A 13 -10.09 2.90 -0.87
CA MET A 13 -8.68 2.92 -0.50
C MET A 13 -7.86 3.55 -1.62
N ALA A 14 -7.30 4.72 -1.36
CA ALA A 14 -6.27 5.35 -2.18
C ALA A 14 -4.90 4.67 -1.98
N ASP A 15 -4.03 4.76 -2.98
CA ASP A 15 -2.68 4.21 -2.98
C ASP A 15 -1.66 5.35 -2.82
N ASP A 16 -0.93 5.38 -1.71
CA ASP A 16 0.03 6.45 -1.34
C ASP A 16 -0.53 7.89 -1.21
N LEU A 17 -1.85 8.07 -0.96
CA LEU A 17 -2.40 9.41 -0.73
C LEU A 17 -2.00 9.90 0.66
N GLY A 18 -1.24 10.99 0.70
CA GLY A 18 -0.77 11.57 1.95
C GLY A 18 -1.90 12.19 2.77
N ILE A 19 -1.74 12.15 4.09
CA ILE A 19 -2.68 12.78 5.04
C ILE A 19 -2.84 14.29 4.80
N GLY A 20 -1.83 14.95 4.24
CA GLY A 20 -1.85 16.39 3.95
C GLY A 20 -2.39 16.74 2.57
N ASP A 21 -2.85 15.77 1.78
CA ASP A 21 -3.34 16.01 0.42
C ASP A 21 -4.80 16.45 0.36
N PRO A 22 -5.78 15.79 1.03
CA PRO A 22 -7.17 16.22 0.95
C PRO A 22 -7.43 17.57 1.62
N GLY A 23 -8.39 18.33 1.08
CA GLY A 23 -8.78 19.64 1.58
C GLY A 23 -9.25 19.64 3.03
N CYS A 24 -10.06 18.64 3.40
CA CYS A 24 -10.54 18.43 4.77
C CYS A 24 -9.43 18.13 5.80
N TYR A 25 -8.20 17.89 5.37
CA TYR A 25 -7.01 17.72 6.21
C TYR A 25 -6.02 18.90 6.13
N GLY A 26 -6.32 19.96 5.37
CA GLY A 26 -5.61 21.23 5.40
C GLY A 26 -5.01 21.70 4.08
N ASN A 27 -5.10 20.91 3.00
CA ASN A 27 -4.69 21.39 1.69
C ASN A 27 -5.67 22.45 1.17
N THR A 28 -5.16 23.54 0.59
CA THR A 28 -6.00 24.65 0.10
C THR A 28 -5.99 24.78 -1.42
N THR A 29 -5.20 23.94 -2.11
CA THR A 29 -4.91 24.07 -3.54
C THR A 29 -5.30 22.83 -4.34
N LEU A 30 -5.22 21.64 -3.74
CA LEU A 30 -5.67 20.39 -4.35
C LEU A 30 -7.20 20.26 -4.23
N ARG A 31 -7.89 19.95 -5.32
CA ARG A 31 -9.36 19.92 -5.35
C ARG A 31 -9.91 18.56 -4.98
N THR A 32 -10.31 18.38 -3.72
CA THR A 32 -10.96 17.15 -3.25
C THR A 32 -12.38 17.37 -2.71
N PRO A 33 -13.29 18.03 -3.45
CA PRO A 33 -14.60 18.41 -2.93
C PRO A 33 -15.49 17.22 -2.53
N ASN A 34 -15.35 16.05 -3.15
CA ASN A 34 -16.19 14.89 -2.83
C ASN A 34 -15.69 14.17 -1.57
N ILE A 35 -14.38 14.08 -1.37
CA ILE A 35 -13.77 13.58 -0.13
C ILE A 35 -14.07 14.56 1.01
N ASP A 36 -14.01 15.87 0.74
CA ASP A 36 -14.33 16.89 1.74
C ASP A 36 -15.82 16.83 2.13
N ARG A 37 -16.71 16.61 1.16
CA ARG A 37 -18.13 16.33 1.41
C ARG A 37 -18.30 15.08 2.28
N LEU A 38 -17.57 14.01 1.99
CA LEU A 38 -17.62 12.77 2.78
C LEU A 38 -17.23 13.02 4.25
N ALA A 39 -16.21 13.85 4.49
CA ALA A 39 -15.80 14.23 5.84
C ALA A 39 -16.84 15.12 6.54
N ALA A 40 -17.39 16.12 5.83
CA ALA A 40 -18.41 17.02 6.38
C ALA A 40 -19.71 16.28 6.75
N GLU A 41 -20.09 15.26 5.97
CA GLU A 41 -21.27 14.44 6.20
C GLU A 41 -21.02 13.25 7.16
N GLY A 42 -19.80 13.10 7.70
CA GLY A 42 -19.40 11.95 8.49
C GLY A 42 -18.45 12.30 9.64
N VAL A 43 -17.51 11.40 9.90
CA VAL A 43 -16.44 11.50 10.89
C VAL A 43 -15.10 11.63 10.17
N LYS A 44 -14.27 12.55 10.66
CA LYS A 44 -12.85 12.67 10.29
C LYS A 44 -11.96 12.17 11.43
N LEU A 45 -11.11 11.19 11.15
CA LEU A 45 -10.12 10.64 12.09
C LEU A 45 -8.78 11.35 11.91
N THR A 46 -8.28 12.04 12.92
CA THR A 46 -7.02 12.81 12.81
C THR A 46 -5.78 11.98 13.15
N GLN A 47 -5.97 10.87 13.89
CA GLN A 47 -4.94 9.88 14.23
C GLN A 47 -5.25 8.50 13.67
N HIS A 48 -5.62 8.41 12.39
CA HIS A 48 -5.79 7.13 11.72
C HIS A 48 -4.46 6.58 11.20
N LEU A 49 -4.14 5.33 11.54
CA LEU A 49 -2.82 4.74 11.35
C LEU A 49 -2.85 3.48 10.47
N ALA A 50 -2.08 3.49 9.39
CA ALA A 50 -1.70 2.30 8.66
C ALA A 50 -0.88 1.35 9.57
N ALA A 51 -1.17 0.06 9.50
CA ALA A 51 -0.39 -0.95 10.22
C ALA A 51 1.06 -1.09 9.72
N SER A 52 1.38 -0.57 8.53
CA SER A 52 2.72 -0.60 7.95
C SER A 52 2.89 0.52 6.92
N PRO A 53 4.11 1.07 6.74
CA PRO A 53 4.35 2.16 5.79
C PRO A 53 4.60 1.66 4.34
N LEU A 54 4.06 0.50 3.96
CA LEU A 54 4.25 -0.13 2.64
C LEU A 54 2.98 -0.86 2.18
N CYS A 55 2.74 -0.89 0.87
CA CYS A 55 1.46 -1.33 0.30
C CYS A 55 1.09 -2.76 0.72
N THR A 56 1.91 -3.77 0.38
CA THR A 56 1.63 -5.20 0.63
C THR A 56 1.32 -5.49 2.11
N PRO A 57 2.20 -5.15 3.07
CA PRO A 57 1.91 -5.40 4.48
C PRO A 57 0.69 -4.61 4.98
N SER A 58 0.53 -3.34 4.59
CA SER A 58 -0.61 -2.54 5.06
C SER A 58 -1.95 -3.10 4.57
N ARG A 59 -2.03 -3.50 3.29
CA ARG A 59 -3.21 -4.15 2.71
C ARG A 59 -3.48 -5.51 3.33
N ALA A 60 -2.44 -6.28 3.66
CA ALA A 60 -2.61 -7.55 4.37
C ALA A 60 -3.26 -7.32 5.74
N ALA A 61 -2.79 -6.31 6.47
CA ALA A 61 -3.34 -5.96 7.77
C ALA A 61 -4.78 -5.43 7.69
N PHE A 62 -5.06 -4.57 6.72
CA PHE A 62 -6.41 -4.07 6.42
C PHE A 62 -7.38 -5.22 6.17
N MET A 63 -7.00 -6.21 5.34
CA MET A 63 -7.85 -7.34 4.99
C MET A 63 -8.14 -8.27 6.17
N THR A 64 -7.21 -8.40 7.13
CA THR A 64 -7.23 -9.43 8.17
C THR A 64 -7.45 -8.90 9.59
N GLY A 65 -7.39 -7.58 9.79
CA GLY A 65 -7.42 -6.97 11.12
C GLY A 65 -6.21 -7.36 11.99
N ARG A 66 -5.10 -7.80 11.38
CA ARG A 66 -3.94 -8.39 12.07
C ARG A 66 -2.64 -7.75 11.62
N TYR A 67 -1.68 -7.60 12.52
CA TYR A 67 -0.35 -7.10 12.15
C TYR A 67 0.28 -7.97 11.05
N PRO A 68 1.00 -7.37 10.07
CA PRO A 68 1.56 -8.11 8.94
C PRO A 68 2.51 -9.24 9.34
N ILE A 69 3.19 -9.10 10.49
CA ILE A 69 4.08 -10.13 11.03
C ILE A 69 3.35 -11.41 11.43
N ARG A 70 2.05 -11.35 11.80
CA ARG A 70 1.26 -12.52 12.21
C ARG A 70 0.92 -13.45 11.06
N SER A 71 0.91 -12.95 9.83
CA SER A 71 0.65 -13.72 8.60
C SER A 71 1.92 -13.96 7.77
N GLY A 72 3.07 -13.47 8.23
CA GLY A 72 4.32 -13.56 7.48
C GLY A 72 4.36 -12.64 6.25
N MET A 73 3.41 -11.71 6.14
CA MET A 73 3.34 -10.66 5.12
C MET A 73 4.26 -9.48 5.45
N ALA A 74 5.43 -9.77 6.03
CA ALA A 74 6.41 -8.80 6.50
C ALA A 74 7.82 -9.29 6.12
N SER A 75 8.51 -8.54 5.27
CA SER A 75 9.82 -8.95 4.75
C SER A 75 10.95 -8.82 5.77
N GLN A 76 11.92 -9.73 5.70
CA GLN A 76 13.20 -9.61 6.40
C GLN A 76 14.30 -9.03 5.49
N SER A 77 14.02 -8.91 4.19
CA SER A 77 14.94 -8.39 3.18
C SER A 77 14.65 -6.93 2.84
N PHE A 78 15.40 -6.37 1.89
CA PHE A 78 15.15 -5.03 1.35
C PHE A 78 13.91 -4.94 0.44
N ILE A 79 13.30 -6.08 0.06
CA ILE A 79 12.11 -6.13 -0.78
C ILE A 79 10.89 -6.28 0.13
N GLY A 80 10.18 -5.17 0.39
CA GLY A 80 9.03 -5.13 1.31
C GLY A 80 7.66 -5.32 0.65
N VAL A 81 7.60 -5.46 -0.67
CA VAL A 81 6.35 -5.62 -1.43
C VAL A 81 6.53 -6.61 -2.59
N PHE A 82 5.43 -7.16 -3.10
CA PHE A 82 5.48 -8.01 -4.30
C PHE A 82 5.68 -7.16 -5.56
N ILE A 83 6.68 -7.51 -6.35
CA ILE A 83 6.99 -6.79 -7.58
C ILE A 83 6.61 -7.61 -8.82
N PHE A 84 6.69 -8.94 -8.70
CA PHE A 84 6.38 -9.86 -9.79
C PHE A 84 5.01 -10.50 -9.60
N SER A 85 4.19 -10.51 -10.65
CA SER A 85 2.89 -11.20 -10.67
C SER A 85 3.07 -12.72 -10.58
N ALA A 86 4.12 -13.23 -11.23
CA ALA A 86 4.53 -14.63 -11.23
C ALA A 86 5.49 -14.92 -10.07
N SER A 87 5.10 -14.53 -8.85
CA SER A 87 5.78 -14.88 -7.60
C SER A 87 4.84 -15.79 -6.78
N SER A 88 5.39 -16.58 -5.85
CA SER A 88 4.58 -17.56 -5.09
C SER A 88 4.16 -17.09 -3.71
N GLY A 89 4.67 -15.93 -3.27
CA GLY A 89 4.25 -15.33 -2.02
C GLY A 89 2.90 -14.63 -2.16
N GLY A 90 2.13 -14.64 -1.09
CA GLY A 90 0.86 -13.91 -1.01
C GLY A 90 0.20 -14.04 0.34
N LEU A 91 -0.98 -13.44 0.49
CA LEU A 91 -1.77 -13.56 1.71
C LEU A 91 -2.02 -15.05 2.00
N PRO A 92 -1.58 -15.61 3.13
CA PRO A 92 -1.70 -17.04 3.38
C PRO A 92 -3.14 -17.52 3.27
N THR A 93 -3.33 -18.71 2.69
CA THR A 93 -4.66 -19.33 2.53
C THR A 93 -5.36 -19.61 3.87
N SER A 94 -4.59 -19.67 4.96
CA SER A 94 -5.10 -19.80 6.33
C SER A 94 -5.62 -18.49 6.92
N GLU A 95 -5.32 -17.34 6.33
CA GLU A 95 -5.81 -16.04 6.80
C GLU A 95 -7.25 -15.78 6.34
N ILE A 96 -8.03 -15.24 7.26
CA ILE A 96 -9.45 -14.94 7.04
C ILE A 96 -9.57 -13.44 6.80
N THR A 97 -10.14 -13.06 5.66
CA THR A 97 -10.40 -11.65 5.34
C THR A 97 -11.79 -11.22 5.81
N PHE A 98 -12.01 -9.92 5.99
CA PHE A 98 -13.35 -9.40 6.23
C PHE A 98 -14.30 -9.74 5.06
N ALA A 99 -13.79 -9.81 3.83
CA ALA A 99 -14.59 -10.22 2.67
C ALA A 99 -15.10 -11.65 2.82
N LYS A 100 -14.25 -12.58 3.28
CA LYS A 100 -14.66 -13.96 3.57
C LYS A 100 -15.71 -14.02 4.68
N LEU A 101 -15.54 -13.24 5.74
CA LEU A 101 -16.51 -13.16 6.83
C LEU A 101 -17.87 -12.64 6.36
N LEU A 102 -17.90 -11.60 5.53
CA LEU A 102 -19.13 -11.00 5.01
C LEU A 102 -19.80 -11.89 3.96
N LYS A 103 -19.03 -12.50 3.07
CA LYS A 103 -19.54 -13.48 2.10
C LYS A 103 -20.26 -14.65 2.79
N ASN A 104 -19.71 -15.13 3.91
CA ASN A 104 -20.36 -16.17 4.72
C ASN A 104 -21.68 -15.70 5.36
N GLN A 105 -21.90 -14.39 5.53
CA GLN A 105 -23.16 -13.80 5.97
C GLN A 105 -24.11 -13.45 4.79
N GLY A 106 -23.80 -13.92 3.58
CA GLY A 106 -24.65 -13.71 2.40
C GLY A 106 -24.47 -12.36 1.71
N TYR A 107 -23.38 -11.64 1.99
CA TYR A 107 -23.05 -10.43 1.25
C TYR A 107 -22.55 -10.76 -0.15
N SER A 108 -22.96 -9.97 -1.14
CA SER A 108 -22.25 -9.88 -2.42
C SER A 108 -20.95 -9.12 -2.22
N THR A 109 -19.82 -9.67 -2.65
CA THR A 109 -18.49 -9.08 -2.37
C THR A 109 -17.71 -8.77 -3.65
N ALA A 110 -17.19 -7.55 -3.77
CA ALA A 110 -16.37 -7.13 -4.92
C ALA A 110 -15.10 -6.39 -4.50
N LEU A 111 -13.99 -6.73 -5.15
CA LEU A 111 -12.76 -5.94 -5.17
C LEU A 111 -12.58 -5.33 -6.56
N ILE A 112 -12.45 -4.02 -6.63
CA ILE A 112 -12.18 -3.31 -7.88
C ILE A 112 -10.90 -2.49 -7.69
N GLY A 113 -9.93 -2.69 -8.60
CA GLY A 113 -8.61 -2.06 -8.59
C GLY A 113 -7.50 -2.94 -8.00
N LYS A 114 -6.65 -2.37 -7.14
CA LYS A 114 -5.39 -3.00 -6.70
C LYS A 114 -5.60 -4.06 -5.61
N TRP A 115 -4.98 -5.23 -5.79
CA TRP A 115 -4.92 -6.29 -4.78
C TRP A 115 -3.60 -6.26 -3.98
N HIS A 116 -2.49 -6.56 -4.64
CA HIS A 116 -1.12 -6.53 -4.13
C HIS A 116 -0.78 -7.52 -3.00
N LEU A 117 -1.48 -8.66 -2.96
CA LEU A 117 -1.31 -9.71 -1.95
C LEU A 117 -1.05 -11.10 -2.57
N GLY A 118 -0.37 -11.15 -3.72
CA GLY A 118 -0.03 -12.39 -4.42
C GLY A 118 -1.13 -12.87 -5.38
N THR A 119 -0.83 -13.91 -6.16
CA THR A 119 -1.81 -14.51 -7.11
C THR A 119 -1.84 -16.03 -7.01
N ASN A 120 -0.72 -16.70 -7.29
CA ASN A 120 -0.62 -18.15 -7.41
C ASN A 120 0.45 -18.72 -6.46
N CYS A 121 0.40 -20.01 -6.16
CA CYS A 121 1.34 -20.68 -5.25
C CYS A 121 2.28 -21.63 -6.01
N HIS A 122 1.69 -22.63 -6.65
CA HIS A 122 2.36 -23.80 -7.21
C HIS A 122 2.25 -23.83 -8.73
N ASN A 123 1.11 -23.42 -9.29
CA ASN A 123 0.89 -23.34 -10.73
C ASN A 123 0.10 -22.06 -11.10
N LYS A 124 0.20 -21.63 -12.37
CA LYS A 124 -0.40 -20.39 -12.87
C LYS A 124 -1.94 -20.32 -12.85
N THR A 125 -2.62 -21.37 -12.39
CA THR A 125 -4.08 -21.51 -12.39
C THR A 125 -4.65 -21.91 -11.03
N ASP A 126 -3.83 -22.03 -9.98
CA ASP A 126 -4.32 -22.39 -8.65
C ASP A 126 -4.96 -21.22 -7.91
N PHE A 127 -4.56 -19.99 -8.26
CA PHE A 127 -5.12 -18.75 -7.73
C PHE A 127 -5.19 -18.73 -6.20
N CYS A 128 -4.25 -19.41 -5.52
CA CYS A 128 -4.33 -19.61 -4.06
C CYS A 128 -4.37 -18.29 -3.26
N HIS A 129 -3.77 -17.23 -3.80
CA HIS A 129 -3.67 -15.90 -3.19
C HIS A 129 -4.57 -14.87 -3.89
N HIS A 130 -5.32 -15.29 -4.90
CA HIS A 130 -6.19 -14.42 -5.68
C HIS A 130 -7.37 -13.91 -4.84
N PRO A 131 -7.90 -12.69 -5.09
CA PRO A 131 -9.04 -12.14 -4.34
C PRO A 131 -10.24 -13.07 -4.21
N LEU A 132 -10.57 -13.84 -5.26
CA LEU A 132 -11.69 -14.79 -5.24
C LEU A 132 -11.48 -15.96 -4.26
N SER A 133 -10.24 -16.33 -3.99
CA SER A 133 -9.89 -17.33 -2.98
C SER A 133 -9.97 -16.75 -1.56
N HIS A 134 -9.91 -15.42 -1.44
CA HIS A 134 -9.97 -14.67 -0.18
C HIS A 134 -11.30 -13.94 0.03
N GLY A 135 -12.40 -14.53 -0.46
CA GLY A 135 -13.74 -14.15 -0.06
C GLY A 135 -14.44 -13.13 -0.93
N PHE A 136 -13.81 -12.63 -2.00
CA PHE A 136 -14.51 -11.81 -3.01
C PHE A 136 -15.25 -12.71 -4.02
N ASP A 137 -16.46 -12.32 -4.43
CA ASP A 137 -17.21 -12.98 -5.52
C ASP A 137 -16.79 -12.46 -6.89
N TYR A 138 -16.30 -11.23 -6.91
CA TYR A 138 -15.98 -10.51 -8.13
C TYR A 138 -14.69 -9.70 -7.97
N PHE A 139 -13.83 -9.77 -8.99
CA PHE A 139 -12.60 -8.99 -9.07
C PHE A 139 -12.48 -8.31 -10.44
N HIS A 140 -12.13 -7.03 -10.45
CA HIS A 140 -11.71 -6.33 -11.65
C HIS A 140 -10.62 -5.32 -11.34
N GLY A 141 -9.40 -5.58 -11.79
CA GLY A 141 -8.26 -4.76 -11.41
C GLY A 141 -6.93 -5.44 -11.61
N ILE A 142 -5.93 -5.07 -10.82
CA ILE A 142 -4.55 -5.53 -10.98
C ILE A 142 -4.11 -6.41 -9.79
N PRO A 143 -3.43 -7.54 -10.02
CA PRO A 143 -3.03 -8.45 -8.95
C PRO A 143 -1.85 -7.91 -8.12
N VAL A 144 -0.97 -7.11 -8.74
CA VAL A 144 0.23 -6.54 -8.08
C VAL A 144 -0.01 -5.06 -7.81
N THR A 145 0.77 -4.15 -8.40
CA THR A 145 0.71 -2.71 -8.18
C THR A 145 1.03 -1.95 -9.45
N ASN A 146 0.53 -0.72 -9.55
CA ASN A 146 1.00 0.23 -10.54
C ASN A 146 2.46 0.59 -10.22
N LEU A 147 3.31 0.71 -11.24
CA LEU A 147 4.73 1.07 -11.10
C LEU A 147 5.11 2.01 -12.25
N ARG A 148 6.21 2.75 -12.10
CA ARG A 148 6.82 3.53 -13.21
C ARG A 148 7.01 2.67 -14.46
N ASP A 149 7.55 1.46 -14.30
CA ASP A 149 7.81 0.51 -15.38
C ASP A 149 6.55 0.02 -16.11
N CYS A 150 5.35 0.21 -15.54
CA CYS A 150 4.09 -0.13 -16.21
C CYS A 150 3.71 0.88 -17.31
N LYS A 151 4.22 2.12 -17.23
CA LYS A 151 3.96 3.19 -18.19
C LYS A 151 5.27 3.64 -18.87
N PRO A 152 5.41 3.46 -20.19
CA PRO A 152 6.61 3.88 -20.91
C PRO A 152 6.88 5.38 -20.71
N GLY A 153 8.13 5.75 -20.43
CA GLY A 153 8.56 7.14 -20.27
C GLY A 153 8.63 7.64 -18.82
N GLU A 154 8.07 6.91 -17.85
CA GLU A 154 7.98 7.34 -16.44
C GLU A 154 9.20 6.93 -15.58
N GLY A 155 10.23 6.37 -16.21
CA GLY A 155 11.42 5.84 -15.53
C GLY A 155 11.23 4.41 -15.02
N SER A 156 12.05 4.00 -14.06
CA SER A 156 12.07 2.63 -13.54
C SER A 156 12.25 2.61 -12.03
N VAL A 157 11.50 1.74 -11.33
CA VAL A 157 11.71 1.47 -9.90
C VAL A 157 12.93 0.56 -9.67
N PHE A 158 13.47 -0.03 -10.73
CA PHE A 158 14.62 -0.94 -10.66
C PHE A 158 15.97 -0.25 -10.82
N THR A 159 16.04 1.08 -10.92
CA THR A 159 17.29 1.81 -11.21
C THR A 159 18.45 1.39 -10.31
N ARG A 160 18.21 1.22 -9.00
CA ARG A 160 19.25 0.74 -8.08
C ARG A 160 19.68 -0.69 -8.38
N GLY A 161 18.73 -1.59 -8.60
CA GLY A 161 18.98 -2.98 -8.96
C GLY A 161 19.79 -3.09 -10.25
N ILE A 162 19.38 -2.35 -11.30
CA ILE A 162 20.09 -2.26 -12.58
C ILE A 162 21.50 -1.70 -12.38
N ARG A 163 21.68 -0.66 -11.57
CA ARG A 163 23.02 -0.10 -11.31
C ARG A 163 23.94 -1.13 -10.66
N VAL A 164 23.48 -1.82 -9.63
CA VAL A 164 24.29 -2.77 -8.84
C VAL A 164 24.51 -4.10 -9.56
N LEU A 165 23.48 -4.64 -10.22
CA LEU A 165 23.52 -5.97 -10.83
C LEU A 165 23.98 -5.94 -12.30
N VAL A 166 23.90 -4.79 -12.97
CA VAL A 166 24.23 -4.68 -14.40
C VAL A 166 25.33 -3.66 -14.65
N PHE A 167 25.11 -2.37 -14.34
CA PHE A 167 26.06 -1.33 -14.76
C PHE A 167 27.42 -1.43 -14.07
N ILE A 168 27.47 -1.67 -12.75
CA ILE A 168 28.74 -1.83 -12.03
C ILE A 168 29.52 -3.05 -12.55
N PRO A 169 28.93 -4.26 -12.67
CA PRO A 169 29.61 -5.41 -13.26
C PRO A 169 30.10 -5.16 -14.69
N LEU A 170 29.28 -4.53 -15.55
CA LEU A 170 29.69 -4.18 -16.92
C LEU A 170 30.86 -3.18 -16.94
N GLN A 171 30.86 -2.19 -16.05
CA GLN A 171 31.98 -1.25 -15.90
C GLN A 171 33.27 -1.97 -15.48
N ILE A 172 33.18 -2.88 -14.50
CA ILE A 172 34.34 -3.68 -14.06
C ILE A 172 34.88 -4.54 -15.21
N ILE A 173 33.99 -5.20 -15.96
CA ILE A 173 34.39 -6.01 -17.13
C ILE A 173 35.03 -5.12 -18.20
N ALA A 174 34.47 -3.96 -18.49
CA ALA A 174 35.02 -3.02 -19.47
C ALA A 174 36.41 -2.49 -19.08
N ILE A 175 36.58 -2.06 -17.82
CA ILE A 175 37.87 -1.62 -17.29
C ILE A 175 38.88 -2.78 -17.37
N THR A 176 38.49 -3.98 -16.96
CA THR A 176 39.35 -5.17 -17.01
C THR A 176 39.78 -5.49 -18.44
N LEU A 177 38.85 -5.48 -19.40
CA LEU A 177 39.15 -5.70 -20.82
C LEU A 177 40.13 -4.67 -21.38
N LEU A 178 39.92 -3.39 -21.07
CA LEU A 178 40.79 -2.30 -21.50
C LEU A 178 42.19 -2.44 -20.89
N THR A 179 42.28 -2.69 -19.59
CA THR A 179 43.56 -2.87 -18.89
C THR A 179 44.32 -4.08 -19.44
N LEU A 180 43.66 -5.23 -19.62
CA LEU A 180 44.30 -6.43 -20.18
C LEU A 180 44.75 -6.22 -21.63
N ALA A 181 43.96 -5.49 -22.45
CA ALA A 181 44.35 -5.15 -23.81
C ALA A 181 45.62 -4.28 -23.83
N VAL A 182 45.69 -3.25 -22.98
CA VAL A 182 46.85 -2.38 -22.86
C VAL A 182 48.09 -3.16 -22.39
N LEU A 183 47.97 -3.96 -21.33
CA LEU A 183 49.09 -4.77 -20.82
C LEU A 183 49.62 -5.77 -21.85
N LYS A 184 48.72 -6.38 -22.63
CA LYS A 184 49.08 -7.26 -23.74
C LYS A 184 49.80 -6.49 -24.86
N CYS A 185 49.28 -5.33 -25.25
CA CYS A 185 49.89 -4.48 -26.30
C CYS A 185 51.26 -3.94 -25.89
N LEU A 186 51.46 -3.61 -24.61
CA LEU A 186 52.75 -3.18 -24.07
C LEU A 186 53.74 -4.33 -23.84
N GLY A 187 53.34 -5.58 -24.07
CA GLY A 187 54.17 -6.77 -23.83
C GLY A 187 54.44 -7.06 -22.35
N LEU A 188 53.71 -6.42 -21.44
CA LEU A 188 53.89 -6.55 -19.99
C LEU A 188 53.22 -7.81 -19.41
N LEU A 189 52.23 -8.36 -20.12
CA LEU A 189 51.49 -9.55 -19.70
C LEU A 189 51.01 -10.36 -20.91
N HIS A 190 51.30 -11.66 -20.92
CA HIS A 190 50.69 -12.56 -21.89
C HIS A 190 49.26 -12.91 -21.47
N VAL A 191 48.28 -12.45 -22.24
CA VAL A 191 46.85 -12.75 -22.00
C VAL A 191 46.30 -13.61 -23.14
N PRO A 192 45.85 -14.85 -22.87
CA PRO A 192 45.32 -15.73 -23.90
C PRO A 192 43.99 -15.18 -24.46
N PRO A 193 43.71 -15.31 -25.77
CA PRO A 193 42.48 -14.80 -26.40
C PRO A 193 41.18 -15.30 -25.75
N VAL A 194 41.20 -16.50 -25.16
CA VAL A 194 40.06 -17.10 -24.45
C VAL A 194 39.58 -16.21 -23.30
N VAL A 195 40.47 -15.50 -22.60
CA VAL A 195 40.08 -14.61 -21.50
C VAL A 195 39.26 -13.43 -22.01
N PHE A 196 39.66 -12.82 -23.13
CA PHE A 196 38.89 -11.75 -23.77
C PHE A 196 37.51 -12.26 -24.23
N PHE A 197 37.46 -13.45 -24.84
CA PHE A 197 36.22 -14.07 -25.26
C PHE A 197 35.27 -14.32 -24.08
N CYS A 198 35.75 -14.91 -22.98
CA CYS A 198 34.94 -15.16 -21.79
C CYS A 198 34.38 -13.86 -21.18
N LEU A 199 35.20 -12.82 -21.06
CA LEU A 199 34.76 -11.52 -20.53
C LEU A 199 33.72 -10.85 -21.44
N LEU A 200 33.89 -10.91 -22.77
CA LEU A 200 32.92 -10.41 -23.74
C LEU A 200 31.61 -11.20 -23.70
N CYS A 201 31.66 -12.53 -23.62
CA CYS A 201 30.48 -13.37 -23.45
C CYS A 201 29.73 -13.06 -22.15
N LEU A 202 30.45 -12.85 -21.05
CA LEU A 202 29.85 -12.46 -19.77
C LEU A 202 29.15 -11.09 -19.87
N ALA A 203 29.81 -10.09 -20.49
CA ALA A 203 29.20 -8.78 -20.72
C ALA A 203 27.95 -8.87 -21.61
N ALA A 204 28.01 -9.64 -22.70
CA ALA A 204 26.89 -9.85 -23.61
C ALA A 204 25.71 -10.55 -22.91
N MET A 205 25.98 -11.55 -22.06
CA MET A 205 24.97 -12.23 -21.26
C MET A 205 24.30 -11.28 -20.27
N ILE A 206 25.07 -10.49 -19.51
CA ILE A 206 24.53 -9.51 -18.55
C ILE A 206 23.66 -8.47 -19.27
N LEU A 207 24.13 -7.93 -20.39
CA LEU A 207 23.37 -6.96 -21.18
C LEU A 207 22.11 -7.59 -21.80
N GLY A 208 22.21 -8.82 -22.32
CA GLY A 208 21.08 -9.56 -22.86
C GLY A 208 19.98 -9.79 -21.81
N LEU A 209 20.35 -10.19 -20.59
CA LEU A 209 19.41 -10.34 -19.48
C LEU A 209 18.72 -9.02 -19.12
N LEU A 210 19.44 -7.90 -19.10
CA LEU A 210 18.85 -6.57 -18.89
C LEU A 210 17.84 -6.23 -20.00
N LEU A 211 18.22 -6.43 -21.27
CA LEU A 211 17.33 -6.15 -22.41
C LEU A 211 16.07 -7.01 -22.37
N CYS A 212 16.20 -8.30 -22.05
CA CYS A 212 15.06 -9.20 -21.83
C CYS A 212 14.18 -8.69 -20.67
N PHE A 213 14.77 -8.32 -19.53
CA PHE A 213 14.03 -7.80 -18.40
C PHE A 213 13.24 -6.53 -18.77
N LEU A 214 13.89 -5.54 -19.38
CA LEU A 214 13.23 -4.29 -19.79
C LEU A 214 12.12 -4.51 -20.82
N HIS A 215 12.29 -5.48 -21.72
CA HIS A 215 11.29 -5.82 -22.73
C HIS A 215 10.07 -6.53 -22.13
N TYR A 216 10.30 -7.51 -21.25
CA TYR A 216 9.23 -8.39 -20.75
C TYR A 216 8.61 -7.93 -19.42
N PHE A 217 9.27 -7.09 -18.62
CA PHE A 217 8.75 -6.72 -17.30
C PHE A 217 7.33 -6.16 -17.37
N ARG A 218 7.10 -5.18 -18.25
CA ARG A 218 5.80 -4.51 -18.39
C ARG A 218 4.69 -5.48 -18.82
N PRO A 219 4.79 -6.21 -19.95
CA PRO A 219 3.75 -7.17 -20.35
C PRO A 219 3.49 -8.25 -19.30
N LEU A 220 4.51 -8.71 -18.57
CA LEU A 220 4.36 -9.83 -17.65
C LEU A 220 3.84 -9.45 -16.25
N ASN A 221 3.91 -8.17 -15.86
CA ASN A 221 3.54 -7.75 -14.50
C ASN A 221 2.47 -6.67 -14.45
N CYS A 222 2.29 -5.91 -15.53
CA CYS A 222 1.34 -4.83 -15.61
C CYS A 222 0.20 -5.24 -16.55
N PHE A 223 -0.86 -5.81 -15.98
CA PHE A 223 -2.03 -6.26 -16.74
C PHE A 223 -3.29 -6.19 -15.88
N LEU A 224 -4.43 -6.03 -16.55
CA LEU A 224 -5.75 -5.99 -15.94
C LEU A 224 -6.38 -7.38 -15.97
N MET A 225 -7.03 -7.75 -14.88
CA MET A 225 -7.76 -8.99 -14.72
C MET A 225 -9.23 -8.71 -14.44
N ARG A 226 -10.08 -9.62 -14.91
CA ARG A 226 -11.47 -9.77 -14.46
C ARG A 226 -11.64 -11.21 -13.98
N ASN A 227 -11.89 -11.37 -12.69
CA ASN A 227 -11.82 -12.66 -12.01
C ASN A 227 -10.47 -13.36 -12.32
N HIS A 228 -10.49 -14.61 -12.76
CA HIS A 228 -9.29 -15.39 -13.08
C HIS A 228 -8.71 -15.14 -14.48
N GLU A 229 -9.32 -14.27 -15.28
CA GLU A 229 -8.88 -14.02 -16.66
C GLU A 229 -8.17 -12.67 -16.79
N ILE A 230 -7.08 -12.66 -17.54
CA ILE A 230 -6.43 -11.42 -17.99
C ILE A 230 -7.28 -10.82 -19.13
N THR A 231 -7.76 -9.60 -18.94
CA THR A 231 -8.56 -8.88 -19.95
C THR A 231 -7.75 -7.87 -20.74
N GLN A 232 -6.65 -7.34 -20.19
CA GLN A 232 -5.80 -6.37 -20.88
C GLN A 232 -4.32 -6.55 -20.49
N GLN A 233 -3.46 -6.83 -21.46
CA GLN A 233 -2.03 -7.09 -21.27
C GLN A 233 -1.24 -6.54 -22.47
N PRO A 234 -0.30 -5.59 -22.29
CA PRO A 234 -0.04 -4.86 -21.04
C PRO A 234 -1.21 -3.94 -20.66
N LEU A 235 -1.21 -3.47 -19.41
CA LEU A 235 -2.17 -2.51 -18.88
C LEU A 235 -2.20 -1.23 -19.75
N SER A 236 -3.41 -0.81 -20.14
CA SER A 236 -3.65 0.51 -20.70
C SER A 236 -4.22 1.44 -19.63
N TYR A 237 -3.74 2.68 -19.64
CA TYR A 237 -4.21 3.75 -18.77
C TYR A 237 -5.42 4.50 -19.36
N ASP A 238 -5.82 4.16 -20.59
CA ASP A 238 -6.93 4.81 -21.29
C ASP A 238 -8.22 4.67 -20.49
N SER A 239 -8.66 5.82 -19.96
CA SER A 239 -9.83 5.96 -19.10
C SER A 239 -9.91 4.90 -17.98
N LEU A 240 -8.76 4.50 -17.43
CA LEU A 240 -8.69 3.39 -16.49
C LEU A 240 -9.51 3.65 -15.22
N THR A 241 -9.39 4.85 -14.64
CA THR A 241 -10.18 5.25 -13.46
C THR A 241 -11.66 5.33 -13.78
N GLN A 242 -12.06 5.83 -14.96
CA GLN A 242 -13.47 5.82 -15.39
C GLN A 242 -14.01 4.39 -15.52
N ARG A 243 -13.24 3.46 -16.11
CA ARG A 243 -13.64 2.06 -16.28
C ARG A 243 -13.84 1.36 -14.93
N LEU A 244 -12.91 1.53 -14.00
CA LEU A 244 -13.03 0.97 -12.65
C LEU A 244 -14.21 1.58 -11.88
N THR A 245 -14.43 2.90 -12.01
CA THR A 245 -15.56 3.62 -11.41
C THR A 245 -16.90 3.14 -11.96
N ALA A 246 -17.00 2.97 -13.28
CA ALA A 246 -18.21 2.48 -13.95
C ALA A 246 -18.56 1.05 -13.51
N ASP A 247 -17.55 0.18 -13.41
CA ASP A 247 -17.73 -1.20 -12.97
C ASP A 247 -18.14 -1.29 -11.48
N ALA A 248 -17.61 -0.41 -10.64
CA ALA A 248 -18.02 -0.26 -9.24
C ALA A 248 -19.45 0.26 -9.10
N ALA A 249 -19.83 1.28 -9.88
CA ALA A 249 -21.21 1.76 -9.95
C ALA A 249 -22.17 0.66 -10.43
N GLN A 250 -21.76 -0.15 -11.42
CA GLN A 250 -22.55 -1.29 -11.89
C GLN A 250 -22.69 -2.38 -10.82
N PHE A 251 -21.64 -2.63 -10.02
CA PHE A 251 -21.72 -3.55 -8.87
C PHE A 251 -22.73 -3.08 -7.82
N ILE A 252 -22.75 -1.80 -7.50
CA ILE A 252 -23.74 -1.25 -6.56
C ILE A 252 -25.15 -1.40 -7.15
N ARG A 253 -25.36 -1.00 -8.41
CA ARG A 253 -26.68 -1.08 -9.08
C ARG A 253 -27.23 -2.50 -9.13
N ARG A 254 -26.41 -3.50 -9.49
CA ARG A 254 -26.86 -4.90 -9.58
C ARG A 254 -27.17 -5.53 -8.22
N ASN A 255 -26.64 -4.97 -7.13
CA ASN A 255 -26.87 -5.42 -5.76
C ASN A 255 -27.75 -4.46 -4.95
N ALA A 256 -28.52 -3.55 -5.57
CA ALA A 256 -29.33 -2.59 -4.82
C ALA A 256 -30.33 -3.25 -3.85
N GLY A 257 -30.75 -4.50 -4.12
CA GLY A 257 -31.63 -5.30 -3.27
C GLY A 257 -30.93 -6.33 -2.38
N THR A 258 -29.60 -6.37 -2.33
CA THR A 258 -28.81 -7.38 -1.60
C THR A 258 -27.68 -6.69 -0.83
N PRO A 259 -27.44 -7.01 0.45
CA PRO A 259 -26.33 -6.41 1.18
C PRO A 259 -25.01 -6.69 0.46
N PHE A 260 -24.21 -5.64 0.26
CA PHE A 260 -22.96 -5.75 -0.49
C PHE A 260 -21.76 -5.16 0.24
N LEU A 261 -20.59 -5.70 -0.10
CA LEU A 261 -19.28 -5.18 0.22
C LEU A 261 -18.59 -4.80 -1.09
N LEU A 262 -18.35 -3.51 -1.28
CA LEU A 262 -17.46 -3.00 -2.32
C LEU A 262 -16.16 -2.55 -1.67
N LEU A 263 -15.04 -3.11 -2.11
CA LEU A 263 -13.72 -2.53 -1.91
C LEU A 263 -13.24 -1.93 -3.23
N LEU A 264 -13.26 -0.61 -3.32
CA LEU A 264 -12.68 0.14 -4.44
C LEU A 264 -11.28 0.59 -4.02
N SER A 265 -10.30 -0.21 -4.41
CA SER A 265 -8.89 0.03 -4.13
C SER A 265 -8.24 0.68 -5.34
N TYR A 266 -8.14 2.00 -5.34
CA TYR A 266 -7.61 2.76 -6.47
C TYR A 266 -6.15 2.39 -6.80
N LEU A 267 -5.78 2.60 -8.07
CA LEU A 267 -4.38 2.66 -8.49
C LEU A 267 -3.81 4.06 -8.24
N HIS A 268 -4.67 5.08 -8.22
CA HIS A 268 -4.30 6.42 -7.79
C HIS A 268 -4.03 6.43 -6.29
N VAL A 269 -3.03 7.17 -5.83
CA VAL A 269 -2.14 8.10 -6.56
C VAL A 269 -0.73 7.54 -6.76
N HIS A 270 -0.54 6.23 -6.65
CA HIS A 270 0.75 5.57 -6.80
C HIS A 270 1.31 5.73 -8.23
N THR A 271 2.62 5.96 -8.35
CA THR A 271 3.29 6.10 -9.64
C THR A 271 3.35 4.78 -10.42
N ALA A 272 3.28 4.77 -11.76
CA ALA A 272 3.21 5.89 -12.69
C ALA A 272 1.89 6.68 -12.63
N LEU A 273 1.97 8.01 -12.57
CA LEU A 273 0.81 8.88 -12.58
C LEU A 273 0.14 8.87 -13.97
N PHE A 274 -1.18 8.96 -13.95
CA PHE A 274 -2.01 9.06 -15.14
C PHE A 274 -3.25 9.87 -14.80
N SER A 275 -3.85 10.45 -15.82
CA SER A 275 -5.15 11.09 -15.68
C SER A 275 -5.90 11.04 -17.01
N SER A 276 -7.23 11.15 -16.96
CA SER A 276 -8.06 11.29 -18.14
C SER A 276 -7.94 12.70 -18.73
N PRO A 277 -8.35 12.92 -19.99
CA PRO A 277 -8.32 14.24 -20.61
C PRO A 277 -9.08 15.34 -19.84
N ASP A 278 -10.07 14.96 -19.01
CA ASP A 278 -10.85 15.92 -18.22
C ASP A 278 -10.07 16.51 -17.04
N PHE A 279 -8.97 15.85 -16.61
CA PHE A 279 -8.15 16.24 -15.47
C PHE A 279 -6.72 16.62 -15.88
N ALA A 280 -6.22 16.11 -17.00
CA ALA A 280 -4.84 16.32 -17.43
C ALA A 280 -4.46 17.81 -17.58
N GLY A 281 -3.46 18.25 -16.82
CA GLY A 281 -2.90 19.60 -16.86
C GLY A 281 -3.72 20.66 -16.15
N HIS A 282 -4.70 20.28 -15.31
CA HIS A 282 -5.59 21.23 -14.62
C HIS A 282 -5.13 21.55 -13.20
N SER A 283 -4.45 20.62 -12.53
CA SER A 283 -4.07 20.77 -11.14
C SER A 283 -2.80 21.60 -10.95
N GLN A 284 -2.76 22.37 -9.87
CA GLN A 284 -1.56 23.11 -9.45
C GLN A 284 -0.44 22.19 -8.98
N HIS A 285 -0.76 20.92 -8.66
CA HIS A 285 0.18 19.91 -8.17
C HIS A 285 0.67 18.99 -9.31
N GLY A 286 0.58 19.46 -10.56
CA GLY A 286 0.98 18.72 -11.75
C GLY A 286 0.23 17.40 -11.90
N ALA A 287 0.91 16.41 -12.48
CA ALA A 287 0.31 15.09 -12.75
C ALA A 287 -0.17 14.37 -11.48
N TYR A 288 0.43 14.65 -10.32
CA TYR A 288 -0.01 14.08 -9.04
C TYR A 288 -1.38 14.65 -8.67
N GLY A 289 -1.49 15.97 -8.76
CA GLY A 289 -2.73 16.67 -8.51
C GLY A 289 -3.85 16.22 -9.46
N ASP A 290 -3.56 16.10 -10.76
CA ASP A 290 -4.55 15.63 -11.74
C ASP A 290 -5.08 14.24 -11.36
N ALA A 291 -4.20 13.32 -10.96
CA ALA A 291 -4.57 11.98 -10.51
C ALA A 291 -5.38 11.99 -9.21
N ALA A 292 -5.03 12.86 -8.25
CA ALA A 292 -5.73 12.98 -6.98
C ALA A 292 -7.13 13.61 -7.15
N GLU A 293 -7.27 14.61 -8.02
CA GLU A 293 -8.54 15.24 -8.38
C GLU A 293 -9.45 14.25 -9.14
N GLU A 294 -8.87 13.40 -9.99
CA GLU A 294 -9.62 12.32 -10.67
C GLU A 294 -10.06 11.21 -9.70
N LEU A 295 -9.21 10.88 -8.71
CA LEU A 295 -9.61 10.00 -7.60
C LEU A 295 -10.80 10.58 -6.84
N ASP A 296 -10.76 11.88 -6.49
CA ASP A 296 -11.88 12.55 -5.83
C ASP A 296 -13.16 12.51 -6.67
N TRP A 297 -13.06 12.75 -7.97
CA TRP A 297 -14.20 12.60 -8.88
C TRP A 297 -14.82 11.20 -8.81
N SER A 298 -13.99 10.15 -8.80
CA SER A 298 -14.47 8.78 -8.68
C SER A 298 -15.22 8.56 -7.37
N VAL A 299 -14.69 9.05 -6.25
CA VAL A 299 -15.39 9.03 -4.95
C VAL A 299 -16.77 9.68 -5.09
N GLY A 300 -16.84 10.86 -5.70
CA GLY A 300 -18.09 11.56 -6.00
C GLY A 300 -19.08 10.71 -6.79
N GLN A 301 -18.62 10.03 -7.85
CA GLN A 301 -19.48 9.15 -8.66
C GLN A 301 -20.09 8.01 -7.82
N ILE A 302 -19.30 7.39 -6.96
CA ILE A 302 -19.80 6.31 -6.08
C ILE A 302 -20.84 6.85 -5.08
N LEU A 303 -20.57 7.99 -4.47
CA LEU A 303 -21.53 8.63 -3.55
C LEU A 303 -22.83 9.00 -4.26
N ASN A 304 -22.75 9.55 -5.47
CA ASN A 304 -23.91 9.90 -6.27
C ASN A 304 -24.78 8.68 -6.60
N VAL A 305 -24.17 7.52 -6.89
CA VAL A 305 -24.91 6.26 -7.13
C VAL A 305 -25.62 5.79 -5.86
N LEU A 306 -24.99 5.92 -4.69
CA LEU A 306 -25.65 5.60 -3.41
C LEU A 306 -26.84 6.52 -3.14
N ASP A 307 -26.72 7.82 -3.48
CA ASP A 307 -27.79 8.80 -3.33
C ASP A 307 -28.93 8.54 -4.34
N GLU A 308 -28.60 8.28 -5.63
CA GLU A 308 -29.53 7.92 -6.71
C GLU A 308 -30.41 6.74 -6.34
N LEU A 309 -29.79 5.67 -5.81
CA LEU A 309 -30.47 4.44 -5.42
C LEU A 309 -31.08 4.49 -4.02
N LYS A 310 -30.97 5.63 -3.32
CA LYS A 310 -31.42 5.81 -1.93
C LYS A 310 -30.82 4.80 -0.94
N LEU A 311 -29.58 4.38 -1.19
CA LEU A 311 -28.82 3.44 -0.37
C LEU A 311 -27.95 4.14 0.67
N ALA A 312 -27.71 5.45 0.53
CA ALA A 312 -26.83 6.24 1.40
C ALA A 312 -27.09 6.03 2.90
N ASN A 313 -28.35 6.08 3.35
CA ASN A 313 -28.70 5.94 4.78
C ASN A 313 -28.48 4.51 5.33
N ASN A 314 -28.33 3.51 4.47
CA ASN A 314 -28.06 2.11 4.85
C ASN A 314 -26.68 1.64 4.35
N THR A 315 -25.74 2.56 4.16
CA THR A 315 -24.39 2.23 3.67
C THR A 315 -23.35 2.92 4.53
N LEU A 316 -22.44 2.13 5.11
CA LEU A 316 -21.21 2.65 5.69
C LEU A 316 -20.20 2.88 4.57
N VAL A 317 -19.79 4.13 4.40
CA VAL A 317 -18.70 4.50 3.49
C VAL A 317 -17.46 4.81 4.32
N TYR A 318 -16.33 4.19 3.99
CA TYR A 318 -15.02 4.43 4.60
C TYR A 318 -14.03 4.85 3.51
N PHE A 319 -13.29 5.93 3.75
CA PHE A 319 -12.21 6.40 2.87
C PHE A 319 -10.89 6.44 3.62
N THR A 320 -9.84 5.91 2.97
CA THR A 320 -8.48 5.90 3.52
C THR A 320 -7.40 5.81 2.45
N SER A 321 -6.14 5.76 2.88
CA SER A 321 -5.02 5.29 2.06
C SER A 321 -4.32 4.09 2.72
N ASP A 322 -3.64 3.26 1.93
CA ASP A 322 -2.89 2.13 2.50
C ASP A 322 -1.70 2.58 3.34
N GLN A 323 -1.02 3.67 2.98
CA GLN A 323 0.03 4.31 3.77
C GLN A 323 0.18 5.78 3.36
N GLY A 324 1.09 6.52 3.98
CA GLY A 324 1.33 7.92 3.63
C GLY A 324 2.09 8.14 2.32
N ALA A 325 2.17 9.41 1.91
CA ALA A 325 2.75 9.86 0.65
C ALA A 325 4.25 9.51 0.50
N HIS A 326 4.69 9.28 -0.74
CA HIS A 326 6.05 8.86 -1.09
C HIS A 326 6.99 10.07 -1.23
N VAL A 327 7.62 10.48 -0.13
CA VAL A 327 8.49 11.68 -0.07
C VAL A 327 9.63 11.68 -1.10
N GLU A 328 10.24 10.53 -1.35
CA GLU A 328 11.37 10.37 -2.27
C GLU A 328 10.98 10.37 -3.76
N GLU A 329 9.68 10.41 -4.06
CA GLU A 329 9.14 10.30 -5.41
C GLU A 329 9.15 11.66 -6.11
N VAL A 330 10.34 12.03 -6.58
CA VAL A 330 10.61 13.27 -7.32
C VAL A 330 11.23 12.93 -8.67
N THR A 331 10.79 13.60 -9.74
CA THR A 331 11.36 13.39 -11.08
C THR A 331 12.73 14.05 -11.21
N THR A 332 13.48 13.70 -12.26
CA THR A 332 14.76 14.37 -12.57
C THR A 332 14.62 15.86 -12.88
N LYS A 333 13.40 16.32 -13.23
CA LYS A 333 13.06 17.74 -13.45
C LYS A 333 12.64 18.46 -12.17
N GLY A 334 12.59 17.76 -11.03
CA GLY A 334 12.20 18.31 -9.73
C GLY A 334 10.69 18.31 -9.45
N GLU A 335 9.88 17.69 -10.31
CA GLU A 335 8.43 17.56 -10.08
C GLU A 335 8.18 16.57 -8.95
N VAL A 336 7.36 16.95 -7.98
CA VAL A 336 6.97 16.10 -6.84
C VAL A 336 5.78 15.24 -7.26
N HIS A 337 5.98 13.94 -7.34
CA HIS A 337 4.98 12.97 -7.79
C HIS A 337 4.44 12.09 -6.64
N GLY A 338 4.94 12.30 -5.42
CA GLY A 338 4.66 11.44 -4.28
C GLY A 338 3.56 11.90 -3.32
N GLY A 339 3.10 13.15 -3.42
CA GLY A 339 2.10 13.74 -2.51
C GLY A 339 2.67 14.43 -1.27
N SER A 340 1.77 14.81 -0.36
CA SER A 340 2.08 15.59 0.84
C SER A 340 1.53 14.95 2.11
N ASN A 341 2.41 14.82 3.11
CA ASN A 341 2.03 14.46 4.47
C ASN A 341 1.83 15.69 5.37
N GLY A 342 1.70 16.89 4.80
CA GLY A 342 1.43 18.12 5.58
C GLY A 342 2.52 18.40 6.62
N ILE A 343 2.13 18.55 7.89
CA ILE A 343 3.05 18.87 8.98
C ILE A 343 3.89 17.67 9.46
N TYR A 344 3.50 16.46 9.06
CA TYR A 344 4.05 15.22 9.59
C TYR A 344 5.39 14.86 8.94
N LYS A 345 6.31 14.34 9.74
CA LYS A 345 7.66 13.96 9.30
C LYS A 345 7.64 12.63 8.55
N GLY A 346 8.53 12.47 7.58
CA GLY A 346 8.66 11.25 6.79
C GLY A 346 7.48 10.98 5.86
N GLY A 347 7.33 9.70 5.50
CA GLY A 347 6.46 9.25 4.40
C GLY A 347 6.52 7.74 4.21
N LYS A 348 6.02 7.27 3.07
CA LYS A 348 6.14 5.87 2.64
C LYS A 348 7.51 5.28 2.97
N ALA A 349 7.51 4.02 3.37
CA ALA A 349 8.67 3.22 3.79
C ALA A 349 9.31 3.57 5.16
N ASN A 350 8.72 4.43 5.99
CA ASN A 350 9.19 4.67 7.36
C ASN A 350 8.05 4.92 8.36
N ASN A 351 8.28 4.71 9.67
CA ASN A 351 7.25 4.90 10.70
C ASN A 351 7.29 6.27 11.39
N TRP A 352 7.88 7.29 10.77
CA TRP A 352 7.52 8.66 11.14
C TRP A 352 6.03 8.90 10.81
N GLU A 353 5.38 9.87 11.46
CA GLU A 353 3.93 10.09 11.33
C GLU A 353 3.49 10.19 9.87
N GLY A 354 4.27 10.82 8.99
CA GLY A 354 3.94 10.95 7.58
C GLY A 354 3.90 9.63 6.82
N GLY A 355 4.50 8.54 7.33
CA GLY A 355 4.44 7.22 6.68
C GLY A 355 3.32 6.32 7.17
N ILE A 356 2.84 6.53 8.40
CA ILE A 356 1.80 5.70 9.02
C ILE A 356 0.49 6.43 9.23
N ARG A 357 0.48 7.75 9.40
CA ARG A 357 -0.73 8.54 9.55
C ARG A 357 -1.34 8.79 8.18
N ILE A 358 -2.58 8.40 8.03
CA ILE A 358 -3.31 8.34 6.77
C ILE A 358 -4.67 9.02 6.91
N PRO A 359 -5.28 9.51 5.82
CA PRO A 359 -6.68 9.94 5.86
C PRO A 359 -7.57 8.81 6.40
N GLY A 360 -8.46 9.11 7.33
CA GLY A 360 -9.50 8.20 7.79
C GLY A 360 -10.84 8.92 7.88
N ILE A 361 -11.78 8.57 7.00
CA ILE A 361 -13.11 9.21 6.97
C ILE A 361 -14.18 8.12 6.96
N LEU A 362 -15.20 8.26 7.82
CA LEU A 362 -16.34 7.34 7.86
C LEU A 362 -17.65 8.12 7.77
N ARG A 363 -18.57 7.70 6.89
CA ARG A 363 -19.88 8.33 6.71
C ARG A 363 -20.96 7.27 6.71
N TRP A 364 -21.93 7.44 7.60
CA TRP A 364 -23.16 6.64 7.63
C TRP A 364 -24.32 7.49 8.16
N PRO A 365 -25.08 8.13 7.25
CA PRO A 365 -26.17 9.03 7.62
C PRO A 365 -27.20 8.36 8.53
N GLY A 366 -27.58 9.06 9.62
CA GLY A 366 -28.54 8.57 10.61
C GLY A 366 -27.97 7.61 11.65
N VAL A 367 -26.72 7.14 11.50
CA VAL A 367 -26.04 6.26 12.46
C VAL A 367 -24.80 6.94 13.07
N ILE A 368 -24.04 7.65 12.24
CA ILE A 368 -22.86 8.42 12.64
C ILE A 368 -23.21 9.91 12.58
N GLN A 369 -22.80 10.67 13.60
CA GLN A 369 -22.99 12.11 13.62
C GLN A 369 -22.10 12.78 12.56
N ALA A 370 -22.72 13.58 11.68
CA ALA A 370 -22.00 14.35 10.67
C ALA A 370 -21.15 15.47 11.28
N GLY A 371 -20.00 15.75 10.66
CA GLY A 371 -19.07 16.80 11.06
C GLY A 371 -18.25 16.48 12.31
N LEU A 372 -18.25 15.23 12.79
CA LEU A 372 -17.49 14.83 13.98
C LEU A 372 -16.00 14.69 13.65
N VAL A 373 -15.14 15.09 14.59
CA VAL A 373 -13.69 14.89 14.52
C VAL A 373 -13.28 14.03 15.70
N ILE A 374 -12.53 12.97 15.45
CA ILE A 374 -12.01 12.06 16.48
C ILE A 374 -10.49 12.06 16.42
N ASP A 375 -9.88 12.35 17.58
CA ASP A 375 -8.42 12.47 17.75
C ASP A 375 -7.78 11.24 18.40
N GLU A 376 -8.59 10.25 18.76
CA GLU A 376 -8.13 8.98 19.32
C GLU A 376 -7.31 8.17 18.29
N PRO A 377 -6.22 7.49 18.73
CA PRO A 377 -5.48 6.58 17.88
C PRO A 377 -6.39 5.47 17.32
N THR A 378 -6.48 5.38 16.00
CA THR A 378 -7.21 4.31 15.31
C THR A 378 -6.32 3.67 14.26
N SER A 379 -6.62 2.45 13.85
CA SER A 379 -5.85 1.71 12.86
C SER A 379 -6.69 1.33 11.63
N ASN A 380 -6.05 1.22 10.47
CA ASN A 380 -6.71 0.62 9.29
C ASN A 380 -7.13 -0.85 9.52
N MET A 381 -6.54 -1.54 10.50
CA MET A 381 -6.96 -2.88 10.93
C MET A 381 -8.36 -2.88 11.55
N ASP A 382 -8.82 -1.74 12.06
CA ASP A 382 -10.07 -1.61 12.80
C ASP A 382 -11.31 -1.78 11.92
N ILE A 383 -11.17 -1.60 10.60
CA ILE A 383 -12.30 -1.85 9.69
C ILE A 383 -12.74 -3.32 9.75
N PHE A 384 -11.79 -4.26 9.94
CA PHE A 384 -12.05 -5.69 9.91
C PHE A 384 -13.08 -6.10 10.96
N PRO A 385 -12.86 -5.84 12.27
CA PRO A 385 -13.85 -6.20 13.28
C PRO A 385 -15.11 -5.33 13.19
N THR A 386 -14.98 -4.06 12.77
CA THR A 386 -16.11 -3.13 12.61
C THR A 386 -17.13 -3.68 11.60
N VAL A 387 -16.69 -4.03 10.39
CA VAL A 387 -17.61 -4.54 9.35
C VAL A 387 -18.09 -5.95 9.66
N ALA A 388 -17.24 -6.81 10.26
CA ALA A 388 -17.64 -8.14 10.67
C ALA A 388 -18.81 -8.10 11.67
N LYS A 389 -18.70 -7.25 12.70
CA LYS A 389 -19.74 -7.09 13.72
C LYS A 389 -21.03 -6.48 13.15
N LEU A 390 -20.91 -5.46 12.30
CA LEU A 390 -22.06 -4.85 11.62
C LEU A 390 -22.79 -5.81 10.68
N ALA A 391 -22.06 -6.75 10.07
CA ALA A 391 -22.61 -7.83 9.26
C ALA A 391 -23.18 -8.99 10.09
N GLY A 392 -23.02 -8.98 11.42
CA GLY A 392 -23.42 -10.09 12.29
C GLY A 392 -22.50 -11.32 12.19
N SER A 393 -21.28 -11.16 11.66
CA SER A 393 -20.31 -12.24 11.55
C SER A 393 -19.48 -12.37 12.83
N PRO A 394 -19.30 -13.59 13.38
CA PRO A 394 -18.40 -13.79 14.51
C PRO A 394 -16.95 -13.51 14.10
N LEU A 395 -16.17 -12.96 15.02
CA LEU A 395 -14.72 -12.82 14.82
C LEU A 395 -14.05 -14.19 14.99
N PRO A 396 -12.91 -14.42 14.32
CA PRO A 396 -12.11 -15.63 14.55
C PRO A 396 -11.64 -15.72 16.01
N GLU A 397 -11.92 -16.85 16.66
CA GLU A 397 -11.49 -17.12 18.05
C GLU A 397 -10.17 -17.90 18.12
N ASP A 398 -9.73 -18.49 17.00
CA ASP A 398 -8.52 -19.30 16.88
C ASP A 398 -7.23 -18.46 16.77
N ARG A 399 -7.36 -17.13 16.70
CA ARG A 399 -6.26 -16.20 16.47
C ARG A 399 -6.56 -14.83 17.07
N ILE A 400 -5.51 -14.09 17.39
CA ILE A 400 -5.64 -12.70 17.87
C ILE A 400 -6.04 -11.79 16.70
N ILE A 401 -7.01 -10.91 16.93
CA ILE A 401 -7.34 -9.79 16.04
C ILE A 401 -6.83 -8.52 16.72
N ASP A 402 -5.98 -7.75 16.02
CA ASP A 402 -5.34 -6.54 16.55
C ASP A 402 -6.20 -5.29 16.30
N GLY A 403 -7.07 -5.33 15.29
CA GLY A 403 -8.06 -4.28 15.07
C GLY A 403 -9.14 -4.28 16.15
N HIS A 404 -9.74 -3.12 16.39
CA HIS A 404 -10.85 -2.93 17.32
C HIS A 404 -12.11 -2.40 16.60
N ASP A 405 -13.29 -2.72 17.13
CA ASP A 405 -14.56 -2.20 16.59
C ASP A 405 -14.66 -0.68 16.85
N LEU A 406 -14.79 0.10 15.77
CA LEU A 406 -14.87 1.56 15.84
C LEU A 406 -16.27 2.06 16.19
N MET A 407 -17.33 1.26 16.03
CA MET A 407 -18.70 1.77 16.16
C MET A 407 -19.00 2.43 17.51
N PRO A 408 -18.55 1.89 18.67
CA PRO A 408 -18.73 2.58 19.94
C PRO A 408 -18.12 3.98 19.97
N LEU A 409 -16.95 4.15 19.35
CA LEU A 409 -16.24 5.44 19.27
C LEU A 409 -16.96 6.39 18.30
N LEU A 410 -17.32 5.90 17.12
CA LEU A 410 -18.01 6.68 16.08
C LEU A 410 -19.41 7.14 16.49
N GLN A 411 -20.05 6.40 17.40
CA GLN A 411 -21.36 6.74 17.97
C GLN A 411 -21.27 7.54 19.28
N GLY A 412 -20.06 7.90 19.73
CA GLY A 412 -19.84 8.63 20.99
C GLY A 412 -20.21 7.83 22.26
N LYS A 413 -20.35 6.51 22.16
CA LYS A 413 -20.63 5.62 23.30
C LYS A 413 -19.41 5.39 24.19
N THR A 414 -18.22 5.49 23.60
CA THR A 414 -16.94 5.59 24.32
C THR A 414 -16.22 6.85 23.84
N GLN A 415 -15.42 7.44 24.74
CA GLN A 415 -14.57 8.57 24.43
C GLN A 415 -13.18 8.14 23.97
N HIS A 416 -12.77 6.91 24.30
CA HIS A 416 -11.46 6.39 23.94
C HIS A 416 -11.55 5.19 23.01
N SER A 417 -10.63 5.13 22.06
CA SER A 417 -10.34 3.93 21.27
C SER A 417 -9.81 2.82 22.17
N ASP A 418 -9.88 1.56 21.72
CA ASP A 418 -9.27 0.45 22.48
C ASP A 418 -7.75 0.35 22.29
N HIS A 419 -7.18 1.22 21.47
CA HIS A 419 -5.75 1.32 21.17
C HIS A 419 -4.98 2.10 22.24
N GLU A 420 -4.83 1.52 23.43
CA GLU A 420 -3.87 2.05 24.40
C GLU A 420 -2.43 1.87 23.90
N PHE A 421 -2.11 0.73 23.28
CA PHE A 421 -0.81 0.47 22.66
C PHE A 421 -0.98 0.13 21.18
N LEU A 422 -0.13 0.72 20.35
CA LEU A 422 0.00 0.40 18.93
C LEU A 422 1.47 0.13 18.60
N PHE A 423 1.71 -0.94 17.85
CA PHE A 423 3.04 -1.37 17.45
C PHE A 423 3.30 -1.02 15.99
N HIS A 424 4.39 -0.31 15.72
CA HIS A 424 4.74 0.15 14.39
C HIS A 424 5.91 -0.68 13.86
N TYR A 425 5.59 -1.54 12.90
CA TYR A 425 6.57 -2.42 12.26
C TYR A 425 7.17 -1.77 11.01
N CYS A 426 8.47 -1.93 10.82
CA CYS A 426 9.14 -1.70 9.55
C CYS A 426 9.42 -3.07 8.93
N ASN A 427 8.53 -3.53 8.06
CA ASN A 427 8.48 -4.93 7.63
C ASN A 427 8.50 -5.89 8.84
N PHE A 428 9.45 -6.82 8.94
CA PHE A 428 9.55 -7.76 10.07
C PHE A 428 10.06 -7.12 11.37
N TYR A 429 10.65 -5.93 11.31
CA TYR A 429 11.38 -5.34 12.43
C TYR A 429 10.46 -4.40 13.22
N LEU A 430 10.22 -4.67 14.52
CA LEU A 430 9.51 -3.75 15.40
C LEU A 430 10.30 -2.44 15.53
N ASN A 431 9.75 -1.36 14.99
CA ASN A 431 10.46 -0.10 14.81
C ASN A 431 10.12 0.93 15.88
N ALA A 432 8.83 1.11 16.15
CA ALA A 432 8.36 2.01 17.19
C ALA A 432 7.15 1.44 17.93
N VAL A 433 6.90 1.96 19.13
CA VAL A 433 5.69 1.70 19.92
C VAL A 433 5.02 3.04 20.18
N ARG A 434 3.70 3.10 20.00
CA ARG A 434 2.85 4.20 20.44
C ARG A 434 2.08 3.77 21.68
N TRP A 435 1.98 4.66 22.65
CA TRP A 435 1.22 4.48 23.88
C TRP A 435 0.35 5.72 24.14
N HIS A 436 -0.95 5.52 24.26
CA HIS A 436 -1.92 6.53 24.66
C HIS A 436 -2.52 6.13 26.02
N PRO A 437 -1.95 6.61 27.14
CA PRO A 437 -2.45 6.27 28.46
C PRO A 437 -3.87 6.80 28.66
N ARG A 438 -4.79 5.96 29.16
CA ARG A 438 -6.22 6.31 29.34
C ARG A 438 -6.48 7.59 30.16
N ASN A 439 -5.60 7.91 31.10
CA ASN A 439 -5.73 9.07 31.98
C ASN A 439 -4.86 10.26 31.53
N SER A 440 -4.49 10.34 30.26
CA SER A 440 -3.62 11.38 29.72
C SER A 440 -4.04 11.79 28.32
N THR A 441 -3.81 13.06 27.98
CA THR A 441 -3.93 13.57 26.61
C THR A 441 -2.64 13.40 25.80
N SER A 442 -1.54 12.98 26.45
CA SER A 442 -0.28 12.69 25.77
C SER A 442 -0.39 11.41 24.95
N VAL A 443 0.32 11.39 23.83
CA VAL A 443 0.47 10.20 22.99
C VAL A 443 1.97 9.99 22.82
N TRP A 444 2.51 9.02 23.55
CA TRP A 444 3.93 8.74 23.56
C TRP A 444 4.29 7.85 22.38
N LYS A 445 5.42 8.13 21.73
CA LYS A 445 5.95 7.30 20.65
C LYS A 445 7.45 7.09 20.84
N ALA A 446 7.86 5.84 21.00
CA ALA A 446 9.24 5.45 21.24
C ALA A 446 9.78 4.67 20.05
N PHE A 447 10.85 5.15 19.43
CA PHE A 447 11.56 4.49 18.35
C PHE A 447 12.75 3.68 18.88
N PHE A 448 12.75 2.38 18.60
CA PHE A 448 13.92 1.52 18.83
C PHE A 448 15.03 1.79 17.81
N PHE A 449 14.65 2.19 16.60
CA PHE A 449 15.56 2.66 15.57
C PHE A 449 14.86 3.63 14.63
N THR A 450 15.62 4.43 13.89
CA THR A 450 15.09 5.34 12.86
C THR A 450 15.86 5.17 11.55
N PRO A 451 15.23 5.42 10.39
CA PRO A 451 15.96 5.45 9.13
C PRO A 451 16.98 6.61 9.13
N LYS A 452 18.09 6.42 8.43
CA LYS A 452 19.04 7.49 8.10
C LYS A 452 18.58 8.15 6.81
N PHE A 453 17.97 9.32 6.92
CA PHE A 453 17.59 10.13 5.78
C PHE A 453 18.80 10.54 4.95
N SER A 454 18.58 10.67 3.65
CA SER A 454 19.62 10.85 2.65
C SER A 454 19.11 11.76 1.54
N PRO A 455 19.75 12.93 1.29
CA PRO A 455 20.89 13.49 2.01
C PRO A 455 20.55 13.86 3.47
N GLU A 456 21.58 14.11 4.29
CA GLU A 456 21.38 14.55 5.68
C GLU A 456 20.54 15.84 5.72
N GLY A 457 19.62 15.92 6.69
CA GLY A 457 18.65 17.03 6.79
C GLY A 457 17.42 16.90 5.87
N ALA A 458 17.38 15.92 4.97
CA ALA A 458 16.19 15.63 4.17
C ALA A 458 15.08 14.98 5.01
N ASN A 459 13.87 14.90 4.44
CA ASN A 459 12.69 14.24 5.05
C ASN A 459 12.45 12.80 4.53
N GLY A 460 13.46 12.19 3.89
CA GLY A 460 13.34 10.88 3.23
C GLY A 460 14.69 10.30 2.80
N CYS A 461 14.67 9.12 2.20
CA CYS A 461 15.84 8.34 1.79
C CYS A 461 16.07 8.36 0.26
N PHE A 462 16.31 9.54 -0.31
CA PHE A 462 16.39 9.76 -1.76
C PHE A 462 17.49 8.92 -2.46
N SER A 463 18.61 8.62 -1.79
CA SER A 463 19.68 7.80 -2.39
C SER A 463 19.28 6.35 -2.65
N THR A 464 18.32 5.83 -1.89
CA THR A 464 17.82 4.47 -2.00
C THR A 464 16.41 4.40 -2.57
N HIS A 465 15.80 5.55 -2.90
CA HIS A 465 14.41 5.75 -3.35
C HIS A 465 13.34 5.41 -2.30
N VAL A 466 13.65 4.54 -1.34
CA VAL A 466 12.83 4.24 -0.17
C VAL A 466 13.73 4.01 1.05
N CYS A 467 13.20 4.28 2.24
CA CYS A 467 13.90 3.94 3.48
C CYS A 467 13.88 2.43 3.78
N PHE A 468 14.95 1.94 4.40
CA PHE A 468 15.09 0.53 4.78
C PHE A 468 15.05 0.34 6.29
N CYS A 469 14.71 -0.89 6.71
CA CYS A 469 14.45 -1.23 8.11
C CYS A 469 15.66 -1.81 8.87
N HIS A 470 16.79 -2.06 8.20
CA HIS A 470 17.95 -2.73 8.82
C HIS A 470 19.27 -2.39 8.11
N GLY A 471 20.37 -2.91 8.66
CA GLY A 471 21.72 -2.71 8.13
C GLY A 471 22.27 -1.32 8.40
N HIS A 472 23.13 -0.82 7.50
CA HIS A 472 23.77 0.50 7.67
C HIS A 472 22.82 1.69 7.46
N PHE A 473 21.60 1.43 6.96
CA PHE A 473 20.57 2.42 6.64
C PHE A 473 19.76 2.90 7.86
N VAL A 474 19.98 2.31 9.03
CA VAL A 474 19.25 2.67 10.27
C VAL A 474 20.20 3.10 11.38
N SER A 475 19.68 3.92 12.28
CA SER A 475 20.31 4.28 13.56
C SER A 475 19.50 3.67 14.69
N ARG A 476 20.14 2.85 15.54
CA ARG A 476 19.50 2.25 16.73
C ARG A 476 19.65 3.17 17.93
N HIS A 477 18.66 3.15 18.82
CA HIS A 477 18.58 4.06 19.96
C HIS A 477 18.53 3.28 21.28
N HIS A 478 19.46 3.58 22.19
CA HIS A 478 19.48 3.04 23.55
C HIS A 478 19.83 4.16 24.55
N PRO A 479 18.87 4.63 25.38
CA PRO A 479 17.45 4.26 25.40
C PRO A 479 16.70 4.63 24.09
N PRO A 480 15.50 4.06 23.84
CA PRO A 480 14.68 4.41 22.67
C PRO A 480 14.41 5.92 22.56
N LEU A 481 14.33 6.43 21.33
CA LEU A 481 14.07 7.84 21.03
C LEU A 481 12.58 8.15 21.25
N LEU A 482 12.26 9.04 22.19
CA LEU A 482 10.89 9.29 22.65
C LEU A 482 10.32 10.63 22.15
N PHE A 483 9.04 10.64 21.76
CA PHE A 483 8.27 11.83 21.41
C PHE A 483 6.90 11.82 22.10
N ASP A 484 6.33 13.01 22.33
CA ASP A 484 4.91 13.19 22.64
C ASP A 484 4.21 13.72 21.37
N VAL A 485 3.67 12.82 20.54
CA VAL A 485 3.10 13.19 19.23
C VAL A 485 1.78 13.95 19.33
N ALA A 486 1.17 14.01 20.51
CA ALA A 486 0.03 14.89 20.75
C ALA A 486 0.46 16.36 20.84
N LYS A 487 1.63 16.63 21.42
CA LYS A 487 2.19 17.99 21.55
C LYS A 487 3.10 18.38 20.40
N ASP A 488 3.85 17.43 19.85
CA ASP A 488 4.74 17.60 18.70
C ASP A 488 4.37 16.60 17.58
N PRO A 489 3.27 16.85 16.84
CA PRO A 489 2.83 15.97 15.76
C PRO A 489 3.86 15.87 14.61
N GLY A 490 4.76 16.85 14.50
CA GLY A 490 5.82 16.85 13.49
C GLY A 490 7.06 16.03 13.90
N GLU A 491 7.10 15.46 15.10
CA GLU A 491 8.23 14.65 15.62
C GLU A 491 9.59 15.34 15.42
N ARG A 492 9.64 16.64 15.74
CA ARG A 492 10.79 17.51 15.53
C ARG A 492 11.73 17.52 16.73
N THR A 493 11.17 17.44 17.94
CA THR A 493 11.91 17.64 19.19
C THR A 493 11.83 16.37 20.04
N PRO A 494 12.87 15.53 20.05
CA PRO A 494 12.89 14.34 20.89
C PRO A 494 12.97 14.72 22.37
N LEU A 495 12.34 13.91 23.21
CA LEU A 495 12.36 14.05 24.66
C LEU A 495 13.60 13.39 25.26
N SER A 496 13.97 13.84 26.44
CA SER A 496 15.13 13.38 27.19
C SER A 496 14.82 13.39 28.69
N PRO A 497 15.65 12.77 29.54
CA PRO A 497 15.49 12.87 30.99
C PRO A 497 15.52 14.32 31.53
N ALA A 498 16.10 15.27 30.78
CA ALA A 498 16.11 16.68 31.16
C ALA A 498 14.82 17.42 30.80
N THR A 499 14.11 16.97 29.76
CA THR A 499 12.89 17.62 29.26
C THR A 499 11.60 16.90 29.67
N GLU A 500 11.68 15.64 30.09
CA GLU A 500 10.56 14.84 30.58
C GLU A 500 10.98 14.06 31.85
N PRO A 501 10.52 14.47 33.05
CA PRO A 501 10.87 13.80 34.31
C PRO A 501 10.47 12.31 34.34
N ARG A 502 9.39 11.94 33.64
CA ARG A 502 8.88 10.56 33.59
C ARG A 502 9.51 9.74 32.46
N PHE A 503 10.54 10.25 31.79
CA PHE A 503 11.15 9.64 30.60
C PHE A 503 11.47 8.15 30.77
N ARG A 504 12.09 7.78 31.89
CA ARG A 504 12.46 6.38 32.17
C ARG A 504 11.26 5.49 32.47
N GLU A 505 10.26 6.01 33.18
CA GLU A 505 9.03 5.28 33.50
C GLU A 505 8.21 4.98 32.23
N ILE A 506 8.05 6.00 31.37
CA ILE A 506 7.34 5.89 30.10
C ILE A 506 7.99 4.80 29.23
N LEU A 507 9.31 4.87 29.06
CA LEU A 507 10.04 3.87 28.25
C LEU A 507 9.97 2.46 28.85
N ALA A 508 9.96 2.31 30.17
CA ALA A 508 9.82 1.01 30.81
C ALA A 508 8.44 0.38 30.52
N VAL A 509 7.37 1.17 30.60
CA VAL A 509 6.00 0.72 30.28
C VAL A 509 5.89 0.32 28.81
N MET A 510 6.45 1.13 27.91
CA MET A 510 6.40 0.85 26.46
C MET A 510 7.24 -0.37 26.08
N GLN A 511 8.40 -0.57 26.70
CA GLN A 511 9.21 -1.77 26.52
C GLN A 511 8.47 -3.01 27.01
N GLN A 512 7.85 -2.97 28.19
CA GLN A 512 7.05 -4.08 28.71
C GLN A 512 5.86 -4.41 27.80
N ALA A 513 5.24 -3.41 27.17
CA ALA A 513 4.19 -3.64 26.17
C ALA A 513 4.74 -4.32 24.91
N ALA A 514 5.92 -3.92 24.43
CA ALA A 514 6.59 -4.57 23.31
C ALA A 514 6.95 -6.03 23.61
N ASP A 515 7.47 -6.31 24.80
CA ASP A 515 7.85 -7.65 25.23
C ASP A 515 6.61 -8.56 25.31
N ARG A 516 5.53 -8.11 25.96
CA ARG A 516 4.25 -8.83 26.01
C ARG A 516 3.64 -9.05 24.63
N HIS A 517 3.73 -8.06 23.75
CA HIS A 517 3.27 -8.21 22.37
C HIS A 517 4.07 -9.29 21.62
N ALA A 518 5.40 -9.30 21.78
CA ALA A 518 6.27 -10.28 21.15
C ALA A 518 5.95 -11.72 21.60
N GLU A 519 5.53 -11.94 22.85
CA GLU A 519 5.07 -13.24 23.35
C GLU A 519 3.82 -13.76 22.62
N THR A 520 3.02 -12.86 22.02
CA THR A 520 1.84 -13.25 21.22
C THR A 520 2.18 -13.66 19.78
N LEU A 521 3.42 -13.45 19.34
CA LEU A 521 3.82 -13.72 17.97
C LEU A 521 4.20 -15.19 17.81
N GLN A 522 3.62 -15.83 16.79
CA GLN A 522 3.94 -17.20 16.42
C GLN A 522 4.87 -17.20 15.21
N ALA A 523 5.73 -18.23 15.12
CA ALA A 523 6.56 -18.43 13.95
C ALA A 523 5.68 -18.81 12.75
N VAL A 524 5.76 -18.01 11.68
CA VAL A 524 4.97 -18.20 10.46
C VAL A 524 5.88 -18.17 9.22
N PRO A 525 5.49 -18.83 8.12
CA PRO A 525 6.25 -18.78 6.88
C PRO A 525 6.38 -17.35 6.35
N ASN A 526 7.61 -16.93 6.04
CA ASN A 526 7.87 -15.61 5.44
C ASN A 526 7.38 -15.58 3.97
N GLN A 527 6.25 -14.92 3.74
CA GLN A 527 5.64 -14.77 2.41
C GLN A 527 6.45 -13.86 1.49
N LEU A 528 7.33 -13.02 2.04
CA LEU A 528 8.26 -12.18 1.29
C LEU A 528 9.71 -12.69 1.33
N SER A 529 9.90 -13.99 1.53
CA SER A 529 11.23 -14.62 1.37
C SER A 529 11.70 -14.51 -0.09
N LEU A 530 13.02 -14.56 -0.32
CA LEU A 530 13.58 -14.52 -1.69
C LEU A 530 12.96 -15.60 -2.60
N GLY A 531 12.76 -16.81 -2.08
CA GLY A 531 12.14 -17.90 -2.83
C GLY A 531 10.67 -17.66 -3.18
N ASN A 532 9.99 -16.74 -2.47
CA ASN A 532 8.58 -16.40 -2.70
C ASN A 532 8.39 -15.13 -3.53
N VAL A 533 9.33 -14.17 -3.51
CA VAL A 533 9.21 -12.89 -4.24
C VAL A 533 9.84 -12.90 -5.63
N LEU A 534 10.79 -13.81 -5.90
CA LEU A 534 11.45 -13.89 -7.21
C LEU A 534 10.50 -14.38 -8.30
N TRP A 535 10.77 -13.95 -9.53
CA TRP A 535 10.03 -14.38 -10.72
C TRP A 535 10.14 -15.89 -10.96
N LYS A 536 8.99 -16.55 -11.11
CA LYS A 536 8.84 -17.98 -11.38
C LYS A 536 8.18 -18.20 -12.73
N PRO A 537 8.90 -18.67 -13.75
CA PRO A 537 8.37 -18.80 -15.11
C PRO A 537 7.09 -19.65 -15.20
N TRP A 538 6.96 -20.70 -14.39
CA TRP A 538 5.79 -21.59 -14.38
C TRP A 538 4.53 -20.99 -13.73
N LEU A 539 4.67 -19.87 -13.02
CA LEU A 539 3.54 -19.09 -12.49
C LEU A 539 3.09 -17.97 -13.43
N GLN A 540 3.84 -17.73 -14.51
CA GLN A 540 3.58 -16.61 -15.41
C GLN A 540 2.24 -16.81 -16.14
N MET A 541 1.33 -15.88 -15.88
CA MET A 541 0.09 -15.77 -16.62
C MET A 541 0.34 -15.00 -17.92
N CYS A 542 -0.34 -15.45 -18.97
CA CYS A 542 -0.22 -14.93 -20.32
C CYS A 542 -1.57 -15.11 -21.01
N CYS A 543 -2.18 -14.06 -21.53
CA CYS A 543 -3.49 -14.17 -22.17
C CYS A 543 -3.44 -14.74 -23.60
N SER A 544 -2.27 -14.69 -24.26
CA SER A 544 -2.03 -15.37 -25.55
C SER A 544 -1.47 -16.78 -25.32
N SER A 545 -1.74 -17.70 -26.25
CA SER A 545 -1.30 -19.10 -26.16
C SER A 545 0.19 -19.31 -26.47
N SER A 546 0.92 -18.30 -26.93
CA SER A 546 2.29 -18.40 -27.45
C SER A 546 3.36 -17.79 -26.52
N GLY A 547 3.86 -18.58 -25.57
CA GLY A 547 5.08 -18.26 -24.80
C GLY A 547 5.02 -16.95 -24.00
N LEU A 548 6.13 -16.18 -23.98
CA LEU A 548 6.26 -14.89 -23.27
C LEU A 548 5.76 -13.68 -24.10
N SER A 549 5.18 -13.90 -25.28
CA SER A 549 4.63 -12.84 -26.14
C SER A 549 3.18 -12.52 -25.72
N CYS A 550 3.01 -12.10 -24.47
CA CYS A 550 1.70 -11.93 -23.84
C CYS A 550 1.06 -10.59 -24.22
N GLN A 551 0.08 -10.64 -25.13
CA GLN A 551 -0.66 -9.46 -25.57
C GLN A 551 -2.14 -9.77 -25.79
N CYS A 552 -3.01 -8.92 -25.24
CA CYS A 552 -4.46 -8.93 -25.48
C CYS A 552 -5.09 -7.62 -24.99
N ASP A 553 -6.21 -7.26 -25.59
CA ASP A 553 -7.04 -6.15 -25.13
C ASP A 553 -8.52 -6.44 -25.38
N ARG A 554 -9.14 -7.17 -24.44
CA ARG A 554 -10.57 -7.51 -24.45
C ARG A 554 -11.43 -6.37 -23.91
N GLU A 555 -10.83 -5.41 -23.20
CA GLU A 555 -11.52 -4.23 -22.64
C GLU A 555 -11.98 -3.27 -23.75
N ASN A 556 -11.19 -3.12 -24.81
CA ASN A 556 -11.57 -2.31 -25.97
C ASN A 556 -12.54 -3.02 -26.93
N GLN A 557 -12.49 -4.36 -27.01
CA GLN A 557 -13.42 -5.13 -27.86
C GLN A 557 -14.86 -5.08 -27.35
N ALA A 558 -15.07 -5.03 -26.02
CA ALA A 558 -16.39 -4.87 -25.42
C ALA A 558 -17.07 -3.53 -25.79
N LYS A 559 -16.30 -2.44 -26.01
CA LYS A 559 -16.82 -1.15 -26.46
C LYS A 559 -17.36 -1.17 -27.91
N GLY A 560 -16.86 -2.08 -28.75
CA GLY A 560 -17.27 -2.20 -30.15
C GLY A 560 -18.55 -3.01 -30.37
N ALA A 561 -18.90 -3.90 -29.43
CA ALA A 561 -20.12 -4.72 -29.49
C ALA A 561 -21.35 -4.03 -28.86
N SER A 562 -21.16 -2.90 -28.16
CA SER A 562 -22.20 -2.11 -27.51
C SER A 562 -22.51 -0.79 -28.24
N ARG A 563 -22.10 -0.64 -29.51
CA ARG A 563 -22.40 0.50 -30.38
C ARG A 563 -23.31 0.09 -31.52
#